data_AF-A0A011QJQ8-F1
#
_entry.id   AF-A0A011QJQ8-F1
#
_cell.length_a   1.000
_cell.length_b   1.000
_cell.length_c   1.000
_cell.angle_alpha   90.00
_cell.angle_beta   90.00
_cell.angle_gamma   90.00
#
_symmetry.space_group_name_H-M   'P 1'
#
loop_
_entity.id
_entity.type
_entity.pdbx_description
1 polymer ?
#
loop_
_entity_poly.entity_id
_entity_poly.type
_entity_poly.pdbx_seq_one_letter_code
_entity_poly.pdbx_strand_id
1 'polypeptide(L)'
;MERRSFLKNAGAGLAAGTMAMPAIAQNAPTIKWRLASSFPKSLDTIYGGAEVMAKRVADATGGKFQIQVFAGGEIVPGPAVFDAVKDGTVEMGHTVSYYFFGKDPTYALETAVPFGMTNRMMDAWMRYGNGGKLLGEFFAKSNIMTIPCGNTTTQMGGWYRKEIKTVADLNGLKIRIGGFAGAVLSKLGRPQQARGRTATDSGWRHLSGAREGDDRRGRVDRPLR
;
A
#
# COMPACT_ATOMS: atom_id res chain seq x y z
N MET A 1 54.48 20.83 37.09
CA MET A 1 53.96 19.95 36.03
C MET A 1 52.57 19.48 36.41
N GLU A 2 51.61 19.97 35.65
CA GLU A 2 50.17 19.91 35.77
C GLU A 2 49.61 18.47 35.76
N ARG A 3 49.16 17.96 36.91
CA ARG A 3 48.28 16.78 36.99
C ARG A 3 46.83 17.13 37.37
N ARG A 4 46.52 18.41 37.57
CA ARG A 4 45.17 18.89 37.94
C ARG A 4 44.43 19.64 36.84
N SER A 5 45.08 19.94 35.71
CA SER A 5 44.45 20.62 34.56
C SER A 5 43.60 19.69 33.67
N PHE A 6 43.82 18.37 33.71
CA PHE A 6 43.13 17.43 32.81
C PHE A 6 41.67 17.11 33.17
N LEU A 7 41.22 17.37 34.40
CA LEU A 7 39.84 17.10 34.82
C LEU A 7 38.88 18.29 34.62
N LYS A 8 39.38 19.49 34.31
CA LYS A 8 38.51 20.65 34.01
C LYS A 8 38.02 20.69 32.56
N ASN A 9 38.67 19.97 31.65
CA ASN A 9 38.31 19.97 30.22
C ASN A 9 37.46 18.77 29.78
N ALA A 10 37.10 17.87 30.69
CA ALA A 10 36.21 16.73 30.39
C ALA A 10 34.71 17.05 30.59
N GLY A 11 34.36 18.28 30.99
CA GLY A 11 32.98 18.71 31.26
C GLY A 11 32.22 19.33 30.08
N ALA A 12 32.84 19.50 28.91
CA ALA A 12 32.28 20.30 27.82
C ALA A 12 32.15 19.55 26.47
N GLY A 13 32.13 18.22 26.47
CA GLY A 13 32.15 17.41 25.23
C GLY A 13 30.97 16.45 25.02
N LEU A 14 30.07 16.29 25.99
CA LEU A 14 28.95 15.32 25.90
C LEU A 14 27.60 15.97 25.51
N ALA A 15 27.63 17.03 24.70
CA ALA A 15 26.48 17.38 23.87
C ALA A 15 26.55 16.59 22.55
N ALA A 16 26.54 15.26 22.67
CA ALA A 16 26.37 14.39 21.53
C ALA A 16 24.96 14.56 20.98
N GLY A 17 24.84 15.35 19.90
CA GLY A 17 23.78 15.21 18.92
C GLY A 17 22.37 15.62 19.36
N THR A 18 22.18 16.77 20.03
CA THR A 18 20.91 17.47 19.83
C THR A 18 20.94 18.09 18.44
N MET A 19 20.55 17.30 17.42
CA MET A 19 20.12 17.87 16.15
C MET A 19 19.12 18.97 16.50
N ALA A 20 19.47 20.22 16.25
CA ALA A 20 18.62 21.37 16.56
C ALA A 20 17.32 21.21 15.77
N MET A 21 16.30 20.65 16.41
CA MET A 21 14.98 20.57 15.82
C MET A 21 14.43 21.99 15.71
N PRO A 22 13.76 22.36 14.60
CA PRO A 22 13.16 23.67 14.46
C PRO A 22 12.25 23.97 15.67
N ALA A 23 12.33 25.18 16.23
CA ALA A 23 11.56 25.57 17.43
C ALA A 23 10.03 25.34 17.29
N ILE A 24 9.51 25.34 16.05
CA ILE A 24 8.12 24.99 15.73
C ILE A 24 7.76 23.56 16.21
N ALA A 25 8.70 22.63 16.12
CA ALA A 25 8.50 21.24 16.58
C ALA A 25 8.39 21.15 18.11
N GLN A 26 9.00 22.06 18.89
CA GLN A 26 8.97 21.99 20.36
C GLN A 26 7.61 22.38 20.97
N ASN A 27 6.82 23.22 20.29
CA ASN A 27 5.51 23.68 20.78
C ASN A 27 4.31 23.09 20.04
N ALA A 28 4.51 22.29 18.99
CA ALA A 28 3.41 21.60 18.30
C ALA A 28 2.68 20.60 19.21
N PRO A 29 1.34 20.42 19.07
CA PRO A 29 0.58 19.43 19.80
C PRO A 29 0.99 18.01 19.43
N THR A 30 0.76 17.06 20.34
CA THR A 30 0.88 15.63 20.02
C THR A 30 -0.36 15.16 19.28
N ILE A 31 -0.17 14.60 18.07
CA ILE A 31 -1.21 14.09 17.19
C ILE A 31 -1.04 12.59 17.04
N LYS A 32 -2.13 11.83 17.19
CA LYS A 32 -2.17 10.38 16.94
C LYS A 32 -3.30 10.08 15.98
N TRP A 33 -2.95 9.63 14.78
CA TRP A 33 -3.91 9.26 13.74
C TRP A 33 -3.85 7.76 13.43
N ARG A 34 -4.97 7.22 12.98
CA ARG A 34 -5.10 5.86 12.48
C ARG A 34 -5.20 5.92 10.96
N LEU A 35 -4.44 5.06 10.30
CA LEU A 35 -4.45 4.90 8.85
C LEU A 35 -4.99 3.52 8.51
N ALA A 36 -6.14 3.45 7.84
CA ALA A 36 -6.66 2.20 7.30
C ALA A 36 -6.09 1.95 5.90
N SER A 37 -5.31 0.89 5.74
CA SER A 37 -4.78 0.48 4.45
C SER A 37 -5.76 -0.43 3.70
N SER A 38 -5.82 -0.32 2.38
CA SER A 38 -6.55 -1.29 1.54
C SER A 38 -5.78 -2.59 1.29
N PHE A 39 -4.52 -2.63 1.71
CA PHE A 39 -3.57 -3.68 1.32
C PHE A 39 -3.22 -4.57 2.52
N PRO A 40 -3.05 -5.89 2.32
CA PRO A 40 -2.56 -6.79 3.36
C PRO A 40 -1.06 -6.58 3.63
N LYS A 41 -0.60 -6.97 4.82
CA LYS A 41 0.83 -6.90 5.22
C LYS A 41 1.77 -7.68 4.30
N SER A 42 1.26 -8.70 3.62
CA SER A 42 2.03 -9.50 2.66
C SER A 42 2.42 -8.75 1.38
N LEU A 43 1.79 -7.61 1.09
CA LEU A 43 2.21 -6.70 0.02
C LEU A 43 3.16 -5.65 0.60
N ASP A 44 4.32 -6.09 1.07
CA ASP A 44 5.34 -5.26 1.74
C ASP A 44 5.70 -3.98 0.96
N THR A 45 5.77 -4.03 -0.37
CA THR A 45 6.08 -2.85 -1.19
C THR A 45 4.99 -1.78 -1.17
N ILE A 46 3.72 -2.19 -1.19
CA ILE A 46 2.59 -1.26 -1.22
C ILE A 46 2.18 -0.92 0.21
N TYR A 47 1.84 -1.92 1.03
CA TYR A 47 1.49 -1.72 2.43
C TYR A 47 2.64 -1.05 3.21
N GLY A 48 3.88 -1.52 3.03
CA GLY A 48 5.04 -0.91 3.68
C GLY A 48 5.34 0.51 3.20
N GLY A 49 4.83 0.94 2.05
CA GLY A 49 4.83 2.35 1.65
C GLY A 49 4.14 3.26 2.68
N ALA A 50 3.03 2.81 3.27
CA ALA A 50 2.35 3.54 4.34
C ALA A 50 3.15 3.54 5.64
N GLU A 51 3.84 2.43 5.96
CA GLU A 51 4.71 2.35 7.14
C GLU A 51 5.94 3.26 7.02
N VAL A 52 6.56 3.31 5.84
CA VAL A 52 7.66 4.23 5.53
C VAL A 52 7.20 5.68 5.67
N MET A 53 6.01 6.03 5.15
CA MET A 53 5.44 7.36 5.32
C MET A 53 5.19 7.70 6.79
N ALA A 54 4.52 6.81 7.53
CA ALA A 54 4.22 7.00 8.95
C ALA A 54 5.50 7.21 9.77
N LYS A 55 6.53 6.40 9.52
CA LYS A 55 7.83 6.55 10.17
C LYS A 55 8.49 7.89 9.85
N ARG A 56 8.48 8.32 8.58
CA ARG A 56 9.06 9.61 8.17
C ARG A 56 8.35 10.79 8.85
N VAL A 57 7.03 10.73 9.01
CA VAL A 57 6.27 11.76 9.73
C VAL A 57 6.65 11.79 11.21
N ALA A 58 6.76 10.63 11.86
CA ALA A 58 7.20 10.55 13.24
C ALA A 58 8.63 11.10 13.41
N ASP A 59 9.58 10.68 12.57
CA ASP A 59 10.97 11.14 12.63
C ASP A 59 11.07 12.67 12.42
N ALA A 60 10.36 13.21 11.42
CA ALA A 60 10.38 14.64 11.09
C ALA A 60 9.74 15.53 12.17
N THR A 61 8.88 14.95 13.02
CA THR A 61 8.16 15.68 14.09
C THR A 61 8.69 15.39 15.48
N GLY A 62 9.82 14.67 15.60
CA GLY A 62 10.34 14.23 16.90
C GLY A 62 9.35 13.36 17.67
N GLY A 63 8.55 12.59 16.94
CA GLY A 63 7.52 11.69 17.47
C GLY A 63 6.23 12.36 17.92
N LYS A 64 6.05 13.67 17.66
CA LYS A 64 4.81 14.36 18.02
C LYS A 64 3.63 14.01 17.13
N PHE A 65 3.86 13.68 15.86
CA PHE A 65 2.83 13.18 14.98
C PHE A 65 3.07 11.70 14.72
N GLN A 66 2.21 10.87 15.30
CA GLN A 66 2.25 9.42 15.17
C GLN A 66 1.09 8.95 14.31
N ILE A 67 1.39 8.10 13.33
CA ILE A 67 0.39 7.47 12.46
C ILE A 67 0.48 5.96 12.67
N GLN A 68 -0.59 5.36 13.19
CA GLN A 68 -0.68 3.91 13.34
C GLN A 68 -1.31 3.32 12.08
N VAL A 69 -0.55 2.46 11.39
CA VAL A 69 -0.97 1.82 10.13
C VAL A 69 -1.66 0.49 10.43
N PHE A 70 -2.87 0.32 9.91
CA PHE A 70 -3.66 -0.90 10.00
C PHE A 70 -3.79 -1.54 8.63
N ALA A 71 -3.60 -2.86 8.55
CA ALA A 71 -3.70 -3.60 7.30
C ALA A 71 -5.15 -3.77 6.83
N GLY A 72 -5.30 -4.11 5.55
CA GLY A 72 -6.61 -4.33 4.94
C GLY A 72 -7.46 -5.34 5.72
N GLY A 73 -8.62 -4.89 6.18
CA GLY A 73 -9.55 -5.68 6.99
C GLY A 73 -9.37 -5.57 8.52
N GLU A 74 -8.32 -4.92 9.02
CA GLU A 74 -8.14 -4.74 10.48
C GLU A 74 -9.10 -3.69 11.07
N ILE A 75 -9.45 -2.64 10.31
CA ILE A 75 -10.48 -1.65 10.69
C ILE A 75 -11.71 -1.79 9.79
N VAL A 76 -11.50 -1.70 8.47
CA VAL A 76 -12.53 -1.87 7.44
C VAL A 76 -11.98 -2.70 6.28
N PRO A 77 -12.84 -3.39 5.49
CA PRO A 77 -12.42 -3.98 4.23
C PRO A 77 -11.81 -2.92 3.30
N GLY A 78 -10.83 -3.31 2.48
CA GLY A 78 -10.10 -2.36 1.62
C GLY A 78 -10.98 -1.43 0.76
N PRO A 79 -12.01 -1.92 0.05
CA PRO A 79 -12.91 -1.08 -0.72
C PRO A 79 -13.72 -0.06 0.10
N ALA A 80 -13.82 -0.24 1.43
CA ALA A 80 -14.55 0.64 2.34
C ALA A 80 -13.66 1.73 2.97
N VAL A 81 -12.36 1.76 2.68
CA VAL A 81 -11.43 2.78 3.23
C VAL A 81 -11.86 4.20 2.87
N PHE A 82 -12.38 4.42 1.65
CA PHE A 82 -12.88 5.74 1.24
C PHE A 82 -13.99 6.26 2.16
N ASP A 83 -15.01 5.43 2.41
CA ASP A 83 -16.14 5.83 3.25
C ASP A 83 -15.69 6.02 4.70
N ALA A 84 -14.78 5.17 5.20
CA ALA A 84 -14.23 5.30 6.55
C ALA A 84 -13.48 6.62 6.78
N VAL A 85 -12.75 7.13 5.77
CA VAL A 85 -12.09 8.45 5.85
C VAL A 85 -13.12 9.57 5.70
N LYS A 86 -13.98 9.49 4.67
CA LYS A 86 -15.02 10.49 4.40
C LYS A 86 -15.89 10.77 5.64
N ASP A 87 -16.29 9.70 6.33
CA ASP A 87 -17.18 9.76 7.49
C ASP A 87 -16.42 10.01 8.81
N GLY A 88 -15.09 10.17 8.77
CA GLY A 88 -14.27 10.45 9.95
C GLY A 88 -14.10 9.25 10.90
N THR A 89 -14.38 8.02 10.46
CA THR A 89 -14.15 6.80 11.25
C THR A 89 -12.67 6.56 11.50
N VAL A 90 -11.83 6.89 10.52
CA VAL A 90 -10.36 6.96 10.61
C VAL A 90 -9.87 8.26 9.99
N GLU A 91 -8.75 8.78 10.48
CA GLU A 91 -8.22 10.08 10.07
C GLU A 91 -7.49 9.99 8.72
N MET A 92 -6.98 8.80 8.36
CA MET A 92 -6.28 8.58 7.09
C MET A 92 -6.66 7.24 6.43
N GLY A 93 -6.54 7.22 5.11
CA GLY A 93 -6.65 6.02 4.29
C GLY A 93 -5.44 5.87 3.38
N HIS A 94 -4.95 4.65 3.20
CA HIS A 94 -3.97 4.33 2.16
C HIS A 94 -4.59 3.35 1.17
N THR A 95 -4.82 3.82 -0.06
CA THR A 95 -5.64 3.10 -1.04
C THR A 95 -5.29 3.52 -2.47
N VAL A 96 -5.98 2.92 -3.44
CA VAL A 96 -5.98 3.29 -4.85
C VAL A 96 -7.38 3.76 -5.22
N SER A 97 -7.50 5.01 -5.64
CA SER A 97 -8.78 5.67 -5.90
C SER A 97 -9.60 5.02 -7.00
N TYR A 98 -8.99 4.28 -7.93
CA TYR A 98 -9.75 3.50 -8.91
C TYR A 98 -10.63 2.40 -8.28
N TYR A 99 -10.44 2.01 -7.00
CA TYR A 99 -11.39 1.13 -6.29
C TYR A 99 -12.77 1.77 -6.13
N PHE A 100 -12.83 3.10 -6.16
CA PHE A 100 -14.05 3.88 -5.99
C PHE A 100 -14.67 4.29 -7.34
N PHE A 101 -14.19 3.70 -8.45
CA PHE A 101 -14.74 3.91 -9.80
C PHE A 101 -16.26 3.70 -9.86
N GLY A 102 -16.79 2.73 -9.10
CA GLY A 102 -18.23 2.47 -9.03
C GLY A 102 -19.05 3.56 -8.33
N LYS A 103 -18.41 4.45 -7.55
CA LYS A 103 -19.05 5.63 -6.95
C LYS A 103 -19.05 6.79 -7.94
N ASP A 104 -17.88 7.09 -8.51
CA ASP A 104 -17.70 8.08 -9.58
C ASP A 104 -16.48 7.68 -10.44
N PRO A 105 -16.62 7.58 -11.78
CA PRO A 105 -15.51 7.27 -12.67
C PRO A 105 -14.29 8.20 -12.52
N THR A 106 -14.51 9.45 -12.11
CA THR A 106 -13.48 10.48 -11.92
C THR A 106 -12.42 10.05 -10.91
N TYR A 107 -12.77 9.24 -9.91
CA TYR A 107 -11.79 8.73 -8.94
C TYR A 107 -10.68 7.91 -9.59
N ALA A 108 -10.92 7.27 -10.74
CA ALA A 108 -9.89 6.50 -11.43
C ALA A 108 -8.75 7.38 -11.98
N LEU A 109 -9.01 8.66 -12.25
CA LEU A 109 -8.02 9.60 -12.80
C LEU A 109 -6.88 9.90 -11.82
N GLU A 110 -7.13 9.80 -10.51
CA GLU A 110 -6.09 10.02 -9.49
C GLU A 110 -5.07 8.89 -9.43
N THR A 111 -5.47 7.67 -9.81
CA THR A 111 -4.58 6.51 -9.73
C THR A 111 -4.05 6.10 -11.11
N ALA A 112 -4.92 5.60 -11.98
CA ALA A 112 -4.57 5.09 -13.30
C ALA A 112 -5.81 4.79 -14.12
N VAL A 113 -5.74 5.11 -15.42
CA VAL A 113 -6.70 4.68 -16.44
C VAL A 113 -5.98 3.93 -17.56
N PRO A 114 -6.63 2.97 -18.24
CA PRO A 114 -6.03 2.28 -19.38
C PRO A 114 -5.53 3.26 -20.44
N PHE A 115 -4.33 3.01 -20.97
CA PHE A 115 -3.64 3.89 -21.94
C PHE A 115 -3.38 5.30 -21.41
N GLY A 116 -3.34 5.47 -20.08
CA GLY A 116 -3.02 6.74 -19.43
C GLY A 116 -1.52 7.03 -19.35
N MET A 117 -1.18 7.91 -18.41
CA MET A 117 0.17 8.40 -18.19
C MET A 117 1.10 7.35 -17.55
N THR A 118 2.39 7.41 -17.89
CA THR A 118 3.44 6.73 -17.11
C THR A 118 3.62 7.40 -15.74
N ASN A 119 4.33 6.76 -14.80
CA ASN A 119 4.62 7.35 -13.49
C ASN A 119 5.20 8.78 -13.60
N ARG A 120 6.23 8.98 -14.44
CA ARG A 120 6.88 10.30 -14.60
C ARG A 120 5.93 11.36 -15.14
N MET A 121 5.04 10.98 -16.06
CA MET A 121 4.04 11.88 -16.62
C MET A 121 2.97 12.23 -15.59
N MET A 122 2.50 11.23 -14.82
CA MET A 122 1.52 11.42 -13.76
C MET A 122 2.08 12.32 -12.65
N ASP A 123 3.32 12.09 -12.21
CA ASP A 123 3.99 12.95 -11.24
C ASP A 123 4.14 14.39 -11.74
N ALA A 124 4.53 14.57 -13.01
CA ALA A 124 4.66 15.89 -13.63
C ALA A 124 3.29 16.61 -13.68
N TRP A 125 2.24 15.90 -14.09
CA TRP A 125 0.89 16.46 -14.14
C TRP A 125 0.36 16.82 -12.75
N MET A 126 0.53 15.94 -11.76
CA MET A 126 0.09 16.18 -10.38
C MET A 126 0.76 17.41 -9.76
N ARG A 127 2.07 17.58 -9.96
CA ARG A 127 2.87 18.63 -9.33
C ARG A 127 2.90 19.95 -10.10
N TYR A 128 2.95 19.88 -11.42
CA TYR A 128 3.20 21.04 -12.29
C TYR A 128 2.12 21.26 -13.35
N GLY A 129 1.34 20.23 -13.69
CA GLY A 129 0.28 20.27 -14.70
C GLY A 129 -1.12 20.51 -14.15
N ASN A 130 -1.24 21.07 -12.94
CA ASN A 130 -2.50 21.36 -12.24
C ASN A 130 -3.33 20.13 -11.81
N GLY A 131 -2.81 18.91 -11.97
CA GLY A 131 -3.53 17.68 -11.63
C GLY A 131 -3.89 17.54 -10.16
N GLY A 132 -2.93 17.87 -9.27
CA GLY A 132 -3.16 17.81 -7.83
C GLY A 132 -4.24 18.79 -7.37
N LYS A 133 -4.33 19.98 -7.97
CA LYS A 133 -5.38 20.95 -7.67
C LYS A 133 -6.76 20.45 -8.13
N LEU A 134 -6.87 20.04 -9.39
CA LEU A 134 -8.13 19.57 -9.98
C LEU A 134 -8.70 18.36 -9.22
N LEU A 135 -7.84 17.40 -8.90
CA LEU A 135 -8.24 16.24 -8.10
C LEU A 135 -8.52 16.63 -6.65
N GLY A 136 -7.71 17.50 -6.04
CA GLY A 136 -7.96 18.01 -4.69
C GLY A 136 -9.34 18.65 -4.56
N GLU A 137 -9.73 19.53 -5.50
CA GLU A 137 -11.07 20.15 -5.55
C GLU A 137 -12.19 19.11 -5.70
N PHE A 138 -11.95 18.04 -6.47
CA PHE A 138 -12.90 16.96 -6.64
C PHE A 138 -13.05 16.12 -5.36
N PHE A 139 -11.96 15.70 -4.73
CA PHE A 139 -11.97 14.91 -3.50
C PHE A 139 -12.48 15.69 -2.28
N ALA A 140 -12.30 17.01 -2.25
CA ALA A 140 -12.82 17.88 -1.19
C ALA A 140 -14.35 17.80 -1.07
N LYS A 141 -15.07 17.52 -2.17
CA LYS A 141 -16.53 17.27 -2.15
C LYS A 141 -16.92 16.05 -1.30
N SER A 142 -15.97 15.18 -1.03
CA SER A 142 -16.10 13.99 -0.18
C SER A 142 -15.36 14.12 1.15
N ASN A 143 -15.04 15.36 1.57
CA ASN A 143 -14.30 15.62 2.80
C ASN A 143 -12.92 14.91 2.86
N ILE A 144 -12.27 14.73 1.71
CA ILE A 144 -10.99 14.04 1.59
C ILE A 144 -9.94 14.96 0.96
N MET A 145 -8.75 14.98 1.56
CA MET A 145 -7.54 15.52 0.96
C MET A 145 -6.67 14.35 0.47
N THR A 146 -6.24 14.41 -0.79
CA THR A 146 -5.38 13.38 -1.40
C THR A 146 -3.93 13.83 -1.42
N ILE A 147 -3.02 12.94 -1.04
CA ILE A 147 -1.58 13.12 -1.20
C ILE A 147 -1.02 11.85 -1.88
N PRO A 148 -0.40 11.97 -3.07
CA PRO A 148 0.25 10.83 -3.71
C PRO A 148 1.34 10.24 -2.81
N CYS A 149 1.23 8.95 -2.50
CA CYS A 149 2.09 8.27 -1.53
C CYS A 149 2.79 7.02 -2.09
N GLY A 150 2.85 6.87 -3.42
CA GLY A 150 3.56 5.76 -4.08
C GLY A 150 3.10 5.55 -5.51
N ASN A 151 3.88 4.79 -6.29
CA ASN A 151 3.52 4.38 -7.65
C ASN A 151 4.16 3.03 -8.00
N THR A 152 3.38 2.10 -8.57
CA THR A 152 3.87 0.78 -9.01
C THR A 152 4.46 0.78 -10.41
N THR A 153 4.39 1.91 -11.11
CA THR A 153 4.69 2.07 -12.54
C THR A 153 3.81 1.18 -13.42
N THR A 154 4.30 0.83 -14.61
CA THR A 154 3.61 -0.09 -15.53
C THR A 154 3.46 -1.46 -14.89
N GLN A 155 2.22 -1.86 -14.64
CA GLN A 155 1.92 -3.20 -14.13
C GLN A 155 1.91 -4.25 -15.25
N MET A 156 2.14 -5.50 -14.88
CA MET A 156 2.01 -6.64 -15.78
C MET A 156 0.54 -6.84 -16.21
N GLY A 157 0.33 -7.42 -17.39
CA GLY A 157 -1.01 -7.64 -17.97
C GLY A 157 -1.87 -8.72 -17.29
N GLY A 158 -1.40 -9.32 -16.20
CA GLY A 158 -2.09 -10.36 -15.45
C GLY A 158 -1.49 -11.76 -15.64
N TRP A 159 -2.13 -12.74 -15.00
CA TRP A 159 -1.75 -14.16 -15.03
C TRP A 159 -2.89 -14.97 -15.62
N TYR A 160 -2.60 -15.76 -16.65
CA TYR A 160 -3.60 -16.48 -17.44
C TYR A 160 -3.31 -17.98 -17.46
N ARG A 161 -4.36 -18.80 -17.46
CA ARG A 161 -4.25 -20.27 -17.56
C ARG A 161 -4.01 -20.76 -18.98
N LYS A 162 -4.30 -19.91 -19.97
CA LYS A 162 -4.16 -20.17 -21.41
C LYS A 162 -3.58 -18.92 -22.06
N GLU A 163 -2.89 -19.11 -23.18
CA GLU A 163 -2.37 -18.01 -23.99
C GLU A 163 -3.51 -17.18 -24.58
N ILE A 164 -3.32 -15.86 -24.68
CA ILE A 164 -4.25 -14.90 -25.28
C ILE A 164 -3.60 -14.36 -26.55
N LYS A 165 -4.05 -14.80 -27.73
CA LYS A 165 -3.46 -14.44 -29.03
C LYS A 165 -4.31 -13.42 -29.78
N THR A 166 -5.61 -13.45 -29.56
CA THR A 166 -6.60 -12.65 -30.27
C THR A 166 -7.60 -12.04 -29.29
N VAL A 167 -8.35 -11.03 -29.74
CA VAL A 167 -9.44 -10.44 -28.93
C VAL A 167 -10.51 -11.47 -28.58
N ALA A 168 -10.76 -12.44 -29.46
CA ALA A 168 -11.74 -13.50 -29.24
C ALA A 168 -11.41 -14.38 -28.02
N ASP A 169 -10.13 -14.51 -27.65
CA ASP A 169 -9.69 -15.29 -26.50
C ASP A 169 -10.10 -14.65 -25.15
N LEU A 170 -10.54 -13.39 -25.17
CA LEU A 170 -11.09 -12.70 -23.99
C LEU A 170 -12.55 -13.09 -23.70
N ASN A 171 -13.25 -13.69 -24.68
CA ASN A 171 -14.66 -14.03 -24.55
C ASN A 171 -14.89 -15.06 -23.44
N GLY A 172 -15.74 -14.73 -22.48
CA GLY A 172 -16.08 -15.62 -21.36
C GLY A 172 -14.94 -15.85 -20.36
N LEU A 173 -13.80 -15.18 -20.52
CA LEU A 173 -12.67 -15.30 -19.61
C LEU A 173 -13.02 -14.67 -18.25
N LYS A 174 -12.80 -15.42 -17.15
CA LYS A 174 -13.00 -14.89 -15.79
C LYS A 174 -11.71 -14.24 -15.31
N ILE A 175 -11.65 -12.91 -15.28
CA ILE A 175 -10.46 -12.13 -14.93
C ILE A 175 -10.75 -11.30 -13.68
N ARG A 176 -9.83 -11.28 -12.72
CA ARG A 176 -9.84 -10.28 -11.64
C ARG A 176 -9.00 -9.08 -12.11
N ILE A 177 -9.63 -7.94 -12.36
CA ILE A 177 -8.95 -6.71 -12.76
C ILE A 177 -9.43 -5.50 -11.94
N GLY A 178 -8.53 -4.57 -11.61
CA GLY A 178 -8.87 -3.40 -10.80
C GLY A 178 -9.44 -2.24 -11.61
N GLY A 179 -10.37 -1.50 -11.02
CA GLY A 179 -10.78 -0.17 -11.49
C GLY A 179 -11.38 -0.12 -12.89
N PHE A 180 -11.14 1.00 -13.58
CA PHE A 180 -11.73 1.32 -14.88
C PHE A 180 -11.38 0.32 -16.00
N ALA A 181 -10.28 -0.42 -15.86
CA ALA A 181 -9.87 -1.43 -16.83
C ALA A 181 -10.91 -2.56 -17.00
N GLY A 182 -11.66 -2.90 -15.94
CA GLY A 182 -12.76 -3.84 -16.03
C GLY A 182 -13.88 -3.37 -16.98
N ALA A 183 -14.20 -2.06 -16.95
CA ALA A 183 -15.19 -1.48 -17.85
C ALA A 183 -14.71 -1.51 -19.31
N VAL A 184 -13.42 -1.25 -19.55
CA VAL A 184 -12.83 -1.34 -20.90
C VAL A 184 -12.89 -2.78 -21.43
N LEU A 185 -12.41 -3.74 -20.65
CA LEU A 185 -12.39 -5.15 -21.06
C LEU A 185 -13.81 -5.71 -21.27
N SER A 186 -14.81 -5.23 -20.51
CA SER A 186 -16.20 -5.67 -20.70
C SER A 186 -16.73 -5.45 -22.13
N LYS A 187 -16.22 -4.43 -22.83
CA LYS A 187 -16.57 -4.13 -24.23
C LYS A 187 -15.87 -5.05 -25.24
N LEU A 188 -14.79 -5.71 -24.86
CA LEU A 188 -13.93 -6.52 -25.75
C LEU A 188 -14.24 -8.03 -25.72
N GLY A 189 -15.27 -8.45 -24.98
CA GLY A 189 -15.69 -9.85 -24.92
C GLY A 189 -16.45 -10.29 -23.68
N ARG A 190 -16.91 -9.33 -22.87
CA ARG A 190 -17.59 -9.56 -21.57
C ARG A 190 -16.83 -10.54 -20.64
N PRO A 191 -15.50 -10.40 -20.45
CA PRO A 191 -14.84 -11.14 -19.40
C PRO A 191 -15.50 -10.82 -18.05
N GLN A 192 -15.81 -11.86 -17.28
CA GLN A 192 -16.52 -11.70 -16.02
C GLN A 192 -15.53 -11.39 -14.90
N GLN A 193 -15.82 -10.36 -14.10
CA GLN A 193 -15.01 -10.00 -12.95
C GLN A 193 -14.95 -11.17 -11.96
N ALA A 194 -13.77 -11.75 -11.78
CA ALA A 194 -13.55 -12.74 -10.72
C ALA A 194 -13.48 -12.01 -9.37
N ARG A 195 -14.19 -12.53 -8.35
CA ARG A 195 -14.13 -12.01 -6.99
C ARG A 195 -12.69 -12.12 -6.49
N GLY A 196 -12.08 -11.00 -6.10
CA GLY A 196 -10.77 -11.01 -5.48
C GLY A 196 -10.87 -11.75 -4.14
N ARG A 197 -10.07 -12.81 -3.97
CA ARG A 197 -9.81 -13.36 -2.64
C ARG A 197 -9.01 -12.30 -1.88
N THR A 198 -9.53 -11.80 -0.76
CA THR A 198 -8.73 -11.03 0.18
C THR A 198 -7.67 -11.94 0.79
N ALA A 199 -6.57 -11.41 1.31
CA ALA A 199 -5.54 -12.24 1.97
C ALA A 199 -6.12 -13.09 3.13
N THR A 200 -7.25 -12.67 3.70
CA THR A 200 -8.03 -13.43 4.69
C THR A 200 -8.69 -14.69 4.15
N ASP A 201 -8.98 -14.76 2.84
CA ASP A 201 -9.59 -15.94 2.19
C ASP A 201 -8.55 -16.99 1.78
N SER A 202 -7.27 -16.71 2.02
CA SER A 202 -6.17 -17.51 1.54
C SER A 202 -5.66 -18.39 2.70
N GLY A 203 -6.38 -19.50 2.93
CA GLY A 203 -5.96 -20.61 3.79
C GLY A 203 -4.71 -21.34 3.25
N TRP A 204 -3.62 -20.62 3.01
CA TRP A 204 -2.32 -21.15 2.61
C TRP A 204 -1.50 -21.59 3.82
N ARG A 205 -2.10 -22.44 4.69
CA ARG A 205 -1.36 -23.19 5.73
C ARG A 205 -0.97 -24.61 5.30
N HIS A 206 -1.15 -24.99 4.03
CA HIS A 206 -0.96 -26.39 3.59
C HIS A 206 0.05 -26.62 2.46
N LEU A 207 0.89 -25.64 2.09
CA LEU A 207 1.88 -25.86 1.03
C LEU A 207 3.32 -25.42 1.38
N SER A 208 3.65 -25.33 2.67
CA SER A 208 5.03 -25.08 3.13
C SER A 208 5.49 -26.00 4.27
N GLY A 209 4.90 -27.19 4.42
CA GLY A 209 5.36 -28.17 5.41
C GLY A 209 4.94 -29.58 5.03
N ALA A 210 5.89 -30.50 5.04
CA ALA A 210 5.78 -31.94 4.81
C ALA A 210 5.75 -32.41 3.34
N ARG A 211 6.92 -32.39 2.69
CA ARG A 211 7.50 -33.58 2.04
C ARG A 211 9.02 -33.48 2.04
N GLU A 212 9.61 -33.66 3.21
CA GLU A 212 11.02 -34.03 3.32
C GLU A 212 11.16 -34.89 4.58
N GLY A 213 11.40 -36.19 4.37
CA GLY A 213 11.77 -37.15 5.41
C GLY A 213 10.63 -37.95 6.03
N ASP A 214 10.09 -38.94 5.32
CA ASP A 214 9.71 -40.22 5.94
C ASP A 214 9.51 -41.32 4.88
N ASP A 215 10.60 -41.84 4.33
CA ASP A 215 10.57 -43.10 3.61
C ASP A 215 11.94 -43.76 3.75
N ARG A 216 12.22 -44.39 4.90
CA ARG A 216 13.11 -45.56 5.09
C ARG A 216 13.07 -46.07 6.55
N ARG A 217 11.94 -46.57 7.06
CA ARG A 217 11.93 -47.60 8.12
C ARG A 217 10.69 -48.46 8.00
N GLY A 218 10.86 -49.71 7.55
CA GLY A 218 9.79 -50.71 7.61
C GLY A 218 9.74 -51.68 6.44
N ARG A 219 10.86 -52.33 6.08
CA ARG A 219 10.80 -53.58 5.34
C ARG A 219 11.49 -54.65 6.18
N VAL A 220 10.68 -55.30 7.03
CA VAL A 220 11.05 -56.50 7.78
C VAL A 220 10.90 -57.71 6.88
N ASP A 221 11.88 -58.58 6.99
CA ASP A 221 12.13 -59.86 6.32
C ASP A 221 10.89 -60.73 6.04
N ARG A 222 10.87 -61.36 4.85
CA ARG A 222 10.42 -62.75 4.69
C ARG A 222 11.33 -63.50 3.70
N PRO A 223 11.62 -64.79 3.96
CA PRO A 223 12.77 -65.48 3.38
C PRO A 223 12.44 -66.25 2.09
N LEU A 224 13.51 -66.51 1.35
CA LEU A 224 13.61 -67.30 0.13
C LEU A 224 13.05 -68.73 0.30
N ARG A 225 12.15 -69.12 -0.61
CA ARG A 225 12.10 -70.41 -1.31
C ARG A 225 11.51 -70.21 -2.70
#